data_AF-A0AAD9BUI9-F1
#
_entry.id   AF-A0AAD9BUI9-F1
#
_cell.length_a   1.000
_cell.length_b   1.000
_cell.length_c   1.000
_cell.angle_alpha   90.00
_cell.angle_beta   90.00
_cell.angle_gamma   90.00
#
_symmetry.space_group_name_H-M   'P 1'
#
loop_
_entity.id
_entity.type
_entity.pdbx_description
1 polymer ?
#
loop_
_entity_poly.entity_id
_entity_poly.type
_entity_poly.pdbx_seq_one_letter_code
_entity_poly.pdbx_strand_id
1 'polypeptide(L)'
;MLGGYRETPPYRNVLVSTAPSQVSEVIKEKVQQRSIQLSWQEPQQPNGVITEYEIKYYEKDQKDRVYSTVRSKSTSATVNNLKPSTSYVFQIRAFTEAGYGTFGPRLEITTKEETTTTIVSSEQNPVIIIAVVAVAGTIILVFMVFGFIIGRRYALAGPIDSPLLHCGYSKADQEGDEELYFQFKFPGTKTYIDPETYEDPNRAVHQFAKELDASCIKIERVIGAGEFGEVCSGRLKLPGKRDVSVAIKTLKVGYTEKQRRDFLCEASIMGQFDHPNVVHLEGVVTRGKPVMIVIEYMENGSLDGFLRKHDGQFTVIQLVGMLRGIAAGMRYLSDMGYVHRDLAARNILVNSNLVCKVSDFGLSRVIDDDPEAVYTTTGGKIPVRWTAPEAIQYRKFTSASDAWSYGIVMWEVMSYGERPYWDMSNQDVIKAIEEGYRLPAPMDCPPGLHQLMLDCWQKDRAERPKFDQIVSILDKMIRNPNTLKTPVGTCTRPISPLLDQSTPDFTAFRSVGEWLEAIKMERYRDNFTAAGYSSLESVARMSIDDVMSLGISLVGHQKKIMSSIQTMRAQMLHLHGTGVQV
;
A
#
# COMPACT_ATOMS: atom_id res chain seq x y z
N MET A 1 -30.62 -51.98 54.62
CA MET A 1 -30.96 -51.03 53.54
C MET A 1 -29.78 -50.08 53.39
N LEU A 2 -28.83 -50.48 52.54
CA LEU A 2 -28.62 -49.91 51.20
C LEU A 2 -27.91 -48.56 51.28
N GLY A 3 -26.62 -48.61 50.92
CA GLY A 3 -25.76 -47.44 50.82
C GLY A 3 -26.16 -46.53 49.66
N GLY A 4 -25.75 -45.27 49.78
CA GLY A 4 -25.80 -44.28 48.74
C GLY A 4 -24.53 -43.44 48.79
N TYR A 5 -23.42 -44.02 48.34
CA TYR A 5 -22.30 -43.23 47.84
C TYR A 5 -22.84 -42.46 46.63
N ARG A 6 -22.85 -41.12 46.70
CA ARG A 6 -23.02 -40.30 45.51
C ARG A 6 -21.73 -40.42 44.71
N GLU A 7 -21.78 -41.20 43.65
CA GLU A 7 -20.74 -41.26 42.63
C GLU A 7 -20.51 -39.85 42.08
N THR A 8 -19.25 -39.40 42.16
CA THR A 8 -18.75 -38.32 41.30
C THR A 8 -18.95 -38.72 39.85
N PRO A 9 -19.41 -37.82 38.96
CA PRO A 9 -19.54 -38.16 37.54
C PRO A 9 -18.18 -38.60 37.00
N PRO A 10 -18.13 -39.59 36.09
CA PRO A 10 -16.87 -40.01 35.52
C PRO A 10 -16.24 -38.79 34.85
N TYR A 11 -14.96 -38.54 35.15
CA TYR A 11 -14.15 -37.64 34.35
C TYR A 11 -14.37 -38.01 32.89
N ARG A 12 -15.07 -37.14 32.15
CA ARG A 12 -14.95 -37.14 30.70
C ARG A 12 -13.46 -36.95 30.47
N ASN A 13 -12.78 -37.99 30.00
CA ASN A 13 -11.49 -37.84 29.36
C ASN A 13 -11.73 -36.86 28.22
N VAL A 14 -11.55 -35.57 28.48
CA VAL A 14 -11.30 -34.59 27.44
C VAL A 14 -9.96 -35.01 26.90
N LEU A 15 -9.99 -35.85 25.86
CA LEU A 15 -8.86 -36.00 24.96
C LEU A 15 -8.57 -34.59 24.49
N VAL A 16 -7.56 -33.96 25.09
CA VAL A 16 -6.96 -32.74 24.56
C VAL A 16 -6.56 -33.13 23.15
N SER A 17 -7.31 -32.67 22.14
CA SER A 17 -6.94 -32.91 20.76
C SER A 17 -5.61 -32.19 20.58
N THR A 18 -4.55 -32.98 20.39
CA THR A 18 -3.22 -32.48 20.10
C THR A 18 -3.06 -32.39 18.58
N ALA A 19 -2.09 -31.60 18.12
CA ALA A 19 -1.78 -31.55 16.70
C ALA A 19 -1.37 -32.95 16.17
N PRO A 20 -1.60 -33.25 14.88
CA PRO A 20 -1.19 -34.52 14.27
C PRO A 20 0.31 -34.75 14.38
N SER A 21 0.72 -36.03 14.46
CA SER A 21 2.13 -36.39 14.30
C SER A 21 2.65 -36.07 12.89
N GLN A 22 3.97 -36.13 12.71
CA GLN A 22 4.58 -35.97 11.38
C GLN A 22 4.08 -37.02 10.38
N VAL A 23 3.98 -36.62 9.11
CA VAL A 23 3.75 -37.55 7.99
C VAL A 23 5.02 -38.37 7.79
N SER A 24 4.89 -39.69 7.78
CA SER A 24 6.02 -40.64 7.81
C SER A 24 6.79 -40.68 6.50
N GLU A 25 6.11 -40.90 5.37
CA GLU A 25 6.73 -41.06 4.06
C GLU A 25 5.95 -40.37 2.95
N VAL A 26 6.69 -39.66 2.10
CA VAL A 26 6.19 -38.99 0.90
C VAL A 26 6.75 -39.71 -0.32
N ILE A 27 5.86 -40.21 -1.16
CA ILE A 27 6.15 -40.95 -2.38
C ILE A 27 6.04 -40.01 -3.58
N LYS A 28 7.04 -40.06 -4.46
CA LYS A 28 6.99 -39.41 -5.78
C LYS A 28 6.20 -40.30 -6.74
N GLU A 29 5.11 -39.80 -7.31
CA GLU A 29 4.30 -40.58 -8.26
C GLU A 29 4.68 -40.26 -9.70
N LYS A 30 4.81 -38.97 -10.04
CA LYS A 30 5.10 -38.53 -11.41
C LYS A 30 5.88 -37.23 -11.42
N VAL A 31 6.95 -37.20 -12.21
CA VAL A 31 7.78 -36.01 -12.41
C VAL A 31 7.72 -35.61 -13.88
N GLN A 32 7.28 -34.38 -14.13
CA GLN A 32 7.19 -33.75 -15.45
C GLN A 32 8.16 -32.56 -15.52
N GLN A 33 8.15 -31.84 -16.65
CA GLN A 33 9.01 -30.68 -16.85
C GLN A 33 8.61 -29.51 -15.95
N ARG A 34 7.30 -29.31 -15.75
CA ARG A 34 6.75 -28.19 -14.98
C ARG A 34 5.80 -28.61 -13.85
N SER A 35 5.73 -29.90 -13.54
CA SER A 35 4.88 -30.40 -12.46
C SER A 35 5.43 -31.66 -11.80
N ILE A 36 5.13 -31.82 -10.50
CA ILE A 36 5.47 -32.98 -9.69
C ILE A 36 4.21 -33.44 -8.95
N GLN A 37 3.89 -34.72 -9.06
CA GLN A 37 2.81 -35.39 -8.35
C GLN A 37 3.38 -36.18 -7.18
N LEU A 38 2.84 -35.92 -5.99
CA LEU A 38 3.22 -36.51 -4.72
C LEU A 38 2.03 -37.24 -4.11
N SER A 39 2.30 -38.36 -3.44
CA SER A 39 1.38 -39.01 -2.51
C SER A 39 2.08 -39.31 -1.20
N TRP A 40 1.32 -39.44 -0.13
CA TRP A 40 1.85 -39.73 1.21
C TRP A 40 0.86 -40.57 1.99
N GLN A 41 1.29 -41.10 3.13
CA GLN A 41 0.39 -41.78 4.06
C GLN A 41 -0.08 -40.83 5.16
N GLU A 42 -1.24 -41.11 5.75
CA GLU A 42 -1.70 -40.34 6.91
C GLU A 42 -0.73 -40.51 8.09
N PRO A 43 -0.60 -39.50 8.97
CA PRO A 43 0.19 -39.61 10.19
C PRO A 43 -0.22 -40.80 11.05
N GLN A 44 0.75 -41.50 11.66
CA GLN A 44 0.49 -42.64 12.54
C GLN A 44 -0.37 -42.26 13.77
N GLN A 45 -0.27 -41.01 14.23
CA GLN A 45 -1.11 -40.46 15.29
C GLN A 45 -1.83 -39.20 14.77
N PRO A 46 -3.02 -39.34 14.15
CA PRO A 46 -3.77 -38.21 13.61
C PRO A 46 -4.23 -37.21 14.68
N ASN A 47 -4.44 -37.67 15.93
CA ASN A 47 -4.86 -36.86 17.09
C ASN A 47 -6.13 -36.00 16.87
N GLY A 48 -6.97 -36.39 15.90
CA GLY A 48 -8.19 -35.70 15.50
C GLY A 48 -8.57 -36.05 14.06
N VAL A 49 -9.63 -35.43 13.54
CA VAL A 49 -10.00 -35.55 12.12
C VAL A 49 -9.10 -34.64 11.29
N ILE A 50 -8.32 -35.23 10.38
CA ILE A 50 -7.48 -34.45 9.47
C ILE A 50 -8.38 -33.77 8.45
N THR A 51 -8.31 -32.45 8.37
CA THR A 51 -9.14 -31.64 7.47
C THR A 51 -8.38 -31.17 6.24
N GLU A 52 -7.05 -31.06 6.34
CA GLU A 52 -6.19 -30.57 5.27
C GLU A 52 -4.74 -31.03 5.46
N TYR A 53 -4.01 -31.13 4.35
CA TYR A 53 -2.56 -31.26 4.28
C TYR A 53 -1.95 -30.03 3.63
N GLU A 54 -0.82 -29.58 4.16
CA GLU A 54 -0.02 -28.51 3.57
C GLU A 54 1.33 -29.06 3.07
N ILE A 55 1.60 -28.84 1.78
CA ILE A 55 2.81 -29.20 1.08
C ILE A 55 3.65 -27.95 0.90
N LYS A 56 4.71 -27.82 1.68
CA LYS A 56 5.73 -26.78 1.56
C LYS A 56 6.81 -27.22 0.58
N TYR A 57 7.17 -26.38 -0.38
CA TYR A 57 8.24 -26.66 -1.33
C TYR A 57 9.09 -25.45 -1.70
N TYR A 58 10.37 -25.66 -1.99
CA TYR A 58 11.30 -24.58 -2.36
C TYR A 58 12.43 -25.09 -3.27
N GLU A 59 13.02 -24.19 -4.05
CA GLU A 59 14.22 -24.49 -4.84
C GLU A 59 15.39 -24.77 -3.89
N LYS A 60 16.10 -25.89 -4.10
CA LYS A 60 17.17 -26.35 -3.22
C LYS A 60 18.24 -25.28 -2.96
N ASP A 61 18.55 -24.48 -3.98
CA ASP A 61 19.55 -23.41 -3.92
C ASP A 61 19.13 -22.23 -3.04
N GLN A 62 17.82 -22.02 -2.85
CA GLN A 62 17.27 -20.92 -2.05
C GLN A 62 17.17 -21.25 -0.54
N LYS A 63 17.55 -22.48 -0.12
CA LYS A 63 17.67 -22.94 1.28
C LYS A 63 16.59 -22.40 2.25
N ASP A 64 15.34 -22.78 2.04
CA ASP A 64 14.15 -22.46 2.85
C ASP A 64 13.89 -20.95 3.12
N ARG A 65 14.64 -20.05 2.47
CA ARG A 65 14.43 -18.59 2.60
C ARG A 65 13.21 -18.11 1.82
N VAL A 66 12.87 -18.82 0.74
CA VAL A 66 11.71 -18.59 -0.12
C VAL A 66 11.08 -19.95 -0.40
N TYR A 67 9.85 -20.16 0.06
CA TYR A 67 9.10 -21.40 -0.15
C TYR A 67 7.67 -21.10 -0.57
N SER A 68 7.08 -22.06 -1.26
CA SER A 68 5.69 -22.04 -1.72
C SER A 68 4.91 -23.15 -1.01
N THR A 69 3.59 -22.98 -0.89
CA THR A 69 2.72 -23.97 -0.26
C THR A 69 1.56 -24.35 -1.18
N VAL A 70 1.25 -25.64 -1.25
CA VAL A 70 0.02 -26.17 -1.86
C VAL A 70 -0.76 -26.89 -0.78
N ARG A 71 -2.09 -26.78 -0.80
CA ARG A 71 -2.98 -27.46 0.14
C ARG A 71 -3.75 -28.57 -0.56
N SER A 72 -3.99 -29.66 0.15
CA SER A 72 -4.78 -30.78 -0.35
C SER A 72 -5.66 -31.37 0.74
N LYS A 73 -6.87 -31.79 0.40
CA LYS A 73 -7.77 -32.54 1.30
C LYS A 73 -7.56 -34.06 1.20
N SER A 74 -6.80 -34.51 0.21
CA SER A 74 -6.43 -35.91 0.00
C SER A 74 -4.97 -36.14 0.31
N THR A 75 -4.59 -37.40 0.48
CA THR A 75 -3.19 -37.86 0.66
C THR A 75 -2.36 -37.83 -0.62
N SER A 76 -2.74 -36.99 -1.58
CA SER A 76 -2.03 -36.75 -2.83
C SER A 76 -2.23 -35.31 -3.30
N ALA A 77 -1.24 -34.77 -4.00
CA ALA A 77 -1.28 -33.44 -4.60
C ALA A 77 -0.35 -33.34 -5.82
N THR A 78 -0.74 -32.51 -6.78
CA THR A 78 0.12 -32.12 -7.91
C THR A 78 0.56 -30.68 -7.75
N VAL A 79 1.88 -30.46 -7.71
CA VAL A 79 2.49 -29.13 -7.69
C VAL A 79 2.82 -28.75 -9.14
N ASN A 80 2.23 -27.67 -9.63
CA ASN A 80 2.37 -27.18 -11.00
C ASN A 80 3.26 -25.92 -11.08
N ASN A 81 3.56 -25.47 -12.30
CA ASN A 81 4.34 -24.26 -12.59
C ASN A 81 5.77 -24.27 -12.01
N LEU A 82 6.38 -25.46 -11.93
CA LEU A 82 7.78 -25.61 -11.52
C LEU A 82 8.72 -25.27 -12.69
N LYS A 83 9.92 -24.79 -12.39
CA LYS A 83 10.96 -24.57 -13.41
C LYS A 83 11.47 -25.92 -13.92
N PRO A 84 11.65 -26.11 -15.24
CA PRO A 84 12.33 -27.29 -15.79
C PRO A 84 13.76 -27.44 -15.25
N SER A 85 14.25 -28.68 -15.22
CA SER A 85 15.62 -29.02 -14.80
C SER A 85 16.07 -28.41 -13.46
N THR A 86 15.14 -28.23 -12.51
CA THR A 86 15.38 -27.55 -11.23
C THR A 86 15.10 -28.49 -10.06
N SER A 87 15.99 -28.53 -9.06
CA SER A 87 15.83 -29.34 -7.85
C SER A 87 14.98 -28.62 -6.81
N TYR A 88 13.91 -29.26 -6.39
CA TYR A 88 12.99 -28.78 -5.35
C TYR A 88 13.04 -29.69 -4.12
N VAL A 89 12.85 -29.09 -2.94
CA VAL A 89 12.65 -29.79 -1.67
C VAL A 89 11.19 -29.69 -1.28
N PHE A 90 10.55 -30.79 -0.89
CA PHE A 90 9.16 -30.88 -0.45
C PHE A 90 9.07 -31.36 1.00
N GLN A 91 8.14 -30.79 1.77
CA GLN A 91 7.80 -31.19 3.14
C GLN A 91 6.29 -31.10 3.34
N ILE A 92 5.70 -32.07 4.04
CA ILE A 92 4.24 -32.16 4.19
C ILE A 92 3.88 -32.20 5.67
N ARG A 93 2.82 -31.49 6.06
CA ARG A 93 2.22 -31.58 7.41
C ARG A 93 0.71 -31.71 7.33
N ALA A 94 0.11 -32.37 8.31
CA ALA A 94 -1.33 -32.53 8.45
C ALA A 94 -1.93 -31.47 9.39
N PHE A 95 -3.21 -31.16 9.22
CA PHE A 95 -3.95 -30.18 10.00
C PHE A 95 -5.26 -30.76 10.56
N THR A 96 -5.51 -30.56 11.86
CA THR A 96 -6.78 -30.88 12.55
C THR A 96 -7.34 -29.62 13.20
N GLU A 97 -8.52 -29.71 13.84
CA GLU A 97 -9.09 -28.60 14.62
C GLU A 97 -8.14 -28.08 15.73
N ALA A 98 -7.24 -28.93 16.24
CA ALA A 98 -6.24 -28.55 17.23
C ALA A 98 -5.03 -27.80 16.65
N GLY A 99 -4.90 -27.71 15.32
CA GLY A 99 -3.83 -26.99 14.64
C GLY A 99 -2.95 -27.85 13.75
N TYR A 100 -1.81 -27.27 13.35
CA TYR A 100 -0.85 -27.90 12.43
C TYR A 100 0.09 -28.88 13.15
N GLY A 101 0.24 -30.07 12.56
CA GLY A 101 1.32 -30.99 12.92
C GLY A 101 2.70 -30.48 12.46
N THR A 102 3.74 -31.21 12.84
CA THR A 102 5.12 -30.93 12.39
C THR A 102 5.33 -31.35 10.95
N PHE A 103 6.22 -30.66 10.24
CA PHE A 103 6.62 -31.06 8.88
C PHE A 103 7.33 -32.40 8.91
N GLY A 104 6.92 -33.30 8.01
CA GLY A 104 7.60 -34.56 7.74
C GLY A 104 8.98 -34.38 7.10
N PRO A 105 9.63 -35.51 6.74
CA PRO A 105 10.97 -35.51 6.18
C PRO A 105 11.05 -34.73 4.86
N ARG A 106 12.23 -34.18 4.60
CA ARG A 106 12.53 -33.45 3.35
C ARG A 106 12.66 -34.44 2.19
N LEU A 107 11.86 -34.24 1.15
CA LEU A 107 11.94 -35.00 -0.09
C LEU A 107 12.49 -34.13 -1.21
N GLU A 108 13.64 -34.50 -1.78
CA GLU A 108 14.25 -33.76 -2.88
C GLU A 108 13.87 -34.38 -4.24
N ILE A 109 13.38 -33.57 -5.17
CA ILE A 109 12.97 -34.01 -6.52
C ILE A 109 13.41 -32.96 -7.55
N THR A 110 14.04 -33.42 -8.62
CA THR A 110 14.41 -32.58 -9.78
C THR A 110 13.39 -32.74 -10.90
N THR A 111 12.87 -31.64 -11.43
CA THR A 111 11.97 -31.64 -12.61
C THR A 111 12.70 -32.09 -13.88
N LYS A 112 11.96 -32.60 -14.87
CA LYS A 112 12.55 -33.04 -16.15
C LYS A 112 13.06 -31.85 -16.98
N GLU A 113 14.05 -32.11 -17.83
CA GLU A 113 14.54 -31.14 -18.82
C GLU A 113 13.46 -30.79 -19.85
N GLU A 114 13.43 -29.52 -20.27
CA GLU A 114 12.54 -29.03 -21.30
C GLU A 114 12.98 -29.57 -22.66
N THR A 115 12.28 -30.58 -23.15
CA THR A 115 12.48 -31.08 -24.50
C THR A 115 11.94 -30.03 -25.46
N THR A 116 12.85 -29.29 -26.09
CA THR A 116 12.55 -28.48 -27.28
C THR A 116 12.20 -29.42 -28.43
N THR A 117 11.04 -30.06 -28.32
CA THR A 117 10.41 -30.75 -29.43
C THR A 117 9.91 -29.63 -30.35
N THR A 118 10.72 -29.33 -31.37
CA THR A 118 10.19 -28.89 -32.65
C THR A 118 8.90 -29.66 -32.90
N ILE A 119 7.80 -28.93 -33.02
CA ILE A 119 6.49 -29.46 -33.33
C ILE A 119 6.62 -30.22 -34.65
N VAL A 120 6.80 -31.52 -34.57
CA VAL A 120 6.42 -32.45 -35.63
C VAL A 120 5.38 -33.33 -34.98
N SER A 121 4.17 -32.77 -34.89
CA SER A 121 2.97 -33.58 -34.75
C SER A 121 2.97 -34.58 -35.91
N SER A 122 3.15 -35.85 -35.56
CA SER A 122 2.86 -36.98 -36.43
C SER A 122 1.48 -36.81 -37.06
N GLU A 123 1.42 -37.06 -38.37
CA GLU A 123 0.27 -36.95 -39.27
C GLU A 123 0.09 -35.60 -40.01
N GLN A 124 0.97 -35.30 -40.96
CA GLN A 124 0.58 -34.62 -42.21
C GLN A 124 1.64 -34.82 -43.31
N ASN A 125 1.14 -35.02 -44.55
CA ASN A 125 1.92 -35.34 -45.76
C ASN A 125 3.11 -34.36 -45.98
N PRO A 126 4.33 -34.84 -46.30
CA PRO A 126 5.53 -34.00 -46.48
C PRO A 126 5.38 -32.90 -47.56
N VAL A 127 4.39 -33.02 -48.44
CA VAL A 127 4.05 -32.03 -49.47
C VAL A 127 3.53 -30.71 -48.87
N ILE A 128 2.80 -30.76 -47.74
CA ILE A 128 2.18 -29.56 -47.13
C ILE A 128 3.26 -28.67 -46.50
N ILE A 129 4.29 -29.26 -45.91
CA ILE A 129 5.41 -28.53 -45.29
C ILE A 129 6.19 -27.76 -46.36
N ILE A 130 6.45 -28.39 -47.51
CA ILE A 130 7.15 -27.74 -48.64
C ILE A 130 6.31 -26.58 -49.18
N ALA A 131 4.98 -26.74 -49.27
CA ALA A 131 4.10 -25.68 -49.75
C ALA A 131 4.08 -24.47 -48.80
N VAL A 132 4.02 -24.68 -47.47
CA VAL A 132 4.01 -23.58 -46.49
C VAL A 132 5.34 -22.81 -46.49
N VAL A 133 6.47 -23.51 -46.57
CA VAL A 133 7.79 -22.87 -46.64
C VAL A 133 7.97 -22.08 -47.94
N ALA A 134 7.48 -22.61 -49.07
CA ALA A 134 7.52 -21.92 -50.35
C ALA A 134 6.66 -20.64 -50.36
N VAL A 135 5.47 -20.67 -49.75
CA VAL A 135 4.58 -19.50 -49.64
C VAL A 135 5.17 -18.43 -48.71
N ALA A 136 5.77 -18.83 -47.59
CA ALA A 136 6.46 -17.88 -46.71
C ALA A 136 7.64 -17.21 -47.42
N GLY A 137 8.41 -17.99 -48.19
CA GLY A 137 9.52 -17.49 -48.99
C GLY A 137 9.10 -16.48 -50.06
N THR A 138 8.00 -16.73 -50.77
CA THR A 138 7.50 -15.80 -51.80
C THR A 138 6.97 -14.50 -51.20
N ILE A 139 6.33 -14.55 -50.04
CA ILE A 139 5.85 -13.34 -49.33
C ILE A 139 7.02 -12.44 -48.93
N ILE A 140 8.09 -13.01 -48.36
CA ILE A 140 9.28 -12.25 -47.97
C ILE A 140 9.94 -11.59 -49.20
N LEU A 141 10.01 -12.30 -50.32
CA LEU A 141 10.60 -11.80 -51.56
C LEU A 141 9.79 -10.64 -52.14
N VAL A 142 8.46 -10.71 -52.09
CA VAL A 142 7.56 -9.61 -52.49
C VAL A 142 7.78 -8.37 -51.62
N PHE A 143 7.89 -8.53 -50.29
CA PHE A 143 8.15 -7.40 -49.39
C PHE A 143 9.52 -6.75 -49.63
N MET A 144 10.56 -7.54 -49.92
CA MET A 144 11.89 -7.00 -50.27
C MET A 144 11.85 -6.20 -51.57
N VAL A 145 11.16 -6.70 -52.61
CA VAL A 145 11.02 -5.98 -53.89
C VAL A 145 10.19 -4.70 -53.71
N PHE A 146 9.11 -4.76 -52.93
CA PHE A 146 8.28 -3.58 -52.64
C PHE A 146 9.05 -2.52 -51.84
N GLY A 147 9.83 -2.95 -50.84
CA GLY A 147 10.73 -2.08 -50.08
C GLY A 147 11.80 -1.43 -50.95
N PHE A 148 12.36 -2.18 -51.91
CA PHE A 148 13.34 -1.63 -52.86
C PHE A 148 12.72 -0.61 -53.83
N ILE A 149 11.50 -0.85 -54.33
CA ILE A 149 10.78 0.09 -55.19
C ILE A 149 10.43 1.37 -54.42
N ILE A 150 9.97 1.25 -53.18
CA ILE A 150 9.67 2.39 -52.30
C ILE A 150 10.95 3.17 -51.99
N GLY A 151 12.04 2.49 -51.65
CA GLY A 151 13.35 3.11 -51.41
C GLY A 151 13.88 3.89 -52.62
N ARG A 152 13.71 3.37 -53.84
CA ARG A 152 14.08 4.09 -55.07
C ARG A 152 13.16 5.29 -55.36
N ARG A 153 11.89 5.24 -54.97
CA ARG A 153 10.96 6.38 -55.10
C ARG A 153 11.26 7.50 -54.11
N TYR A 154 11.68 7.17 -52.89
CA TYR A 154 12.12 8.16 -51.90
C TYR A 154 13.50 8.75 -52.22
N ALA A 155 14.39 8.02 -52.89
CA ALA A 155 15.71 8.52 -53.28
C ALA A 155 15.69 9.47 -54.52
N LEU A 156 14.60 9.49 -55.30
CA LEU A 156 14.45 10.32 -56.51
C LEU A 156 13.61 11.59 -56.30
N ALA A 157 12.94 11.73 -55.15
CA ALA A 157 12.22 12.95 -54.78
C ALA A 157 13.15 13.83 -53.91
N GLY A 158 13.91 14.71 -54.56
CA GLY A 158 14.80 15.67 -53.88
C GLY A 158 14.04 16.66 -52.97
N PRO A 159 14.72 17.26 -51.98
CA PRO A 159 14.10 18.14 -50.98
C PRO A 159 13.77 19.52 -51.57
N ILE A 160 12.55 19.99 -51.32
CA ILE A 160 12.12 21.38 -51.59
C ILE A 160 12.48 22.27 -50.39
N ASP A 161 13.00 23.45 -50.72
CA ASP A 161 13.64 24.48 -49.90
C ASP A 161 12.86 25.06 -48.69
N SER A 162 13.58 25.15 -47.55
CA SER A 162 13.76 26.33 -46.65
C SER A 162 12.57 27.02 -45.94
N PRO A 163 12.77 27.88 -44.89
CA PRO A 163 13.86 28.04 -43.89
C PRO A 163 13.39 28.31 -42.42
N LEU A 164 14.37 28.56 -41.52
CA LEU A 164 14.32 29.01 -40.11
C LEU A 164 14.30 27.85 -39.08
N LEU A 165 15.28 27.64 -38.21
CA LEU A 165 16.22 28.55 -37.56
C LEU A 165 17.50 27.78 -37.19
N HIS A 166 18.65 28.31 -37.61
CA HIS A 166 19.98 27.90 -37.19
C HIS A 166 20.29 28.44 -35.78
N CYS A 167 20.87 27.59 -34.92
CA CYS A 167 22.03 27.83 -34.04
C CYS A 167 21.99 26.73 -32.96
N GLY A 168 22.97 25.86 -32.71
CA GLY A 168 24.41 25.84 -32.94
C GLY A 168 25.06 25.28 -31.65
N TYR A 169 26.13 24.48 -31.80
CA TYR A 169 27.03 23.93 -30.74
C TYR A 169 26.51 22.75 -29.90
N SER A 170 27.26 21.67 -29.61
CA SER A 170 28.58 21.19 -30.06
C SER A 170 28.73 19.72 -29.64
N LYS A 171 29.42 18.91 -30.44
CA LYS A 171 29.81 17.52 -30.14
C LYS A 171 31.18 17.49 -29.44
N ALA A 172 31.27 16.68 -28.38
CA ALA A 172 32.43 15.93 -27.86
C ALA A 172 31.91 15.20 -26.60
N ASP A 173 32.08 13.91 -26.32
CA ASP A 173 32.83 12.83 -26.95
C ASP A 173 32.08 11.52 -26.71
N GLN A 174 32.39 10.54 -27.56
CA GLN A 174 31.76 9.25 -27.72
C GLN A 174 32.75 8.18 -27.22
N GLU A 175 32.33 7.31 -26.30
CA GLU A 175 32.94 5.99 -26.13
C GLU A 175 32.01 5.03 -25.35
N GLY A 176 31.68 3.89 -25.99
CA GLY A 176 31.16 2.60 -25.46
C GLY A 176 29.87 2.63 -24.61
N ASP A 177 28.76 1.98 -24.95
CA ASP A 177 28.56 0.74 -25.69
C ASP A 177 27.15 0.71 -26.29
N GLU A 178 27.01 0.02 -27.43
CA GLU A 178 25.73 -0.30 -28.05
C GLU A 178 24.93 -1.26 -27.15
N GLU A 179 23.80 -0.80 -26.61
CA GLU A 179 22.76 -1.70 -26.12
C GLU A 179 21.42 -1.42 -26.80
N LEU A 180 21.08 -2.39 -27.63
CA LEU A 180 19.94 -2.45 -28.53
C LEU A 180 18.67 -2.79 -27.74
N TYR A 181 18.14 -1.84 -26.98
CA TYR A 181 16.76 -1.92 -26.49
C TYR A 181 15.85 -1.14 -27.43
N PHE A 182 15.04 -1.86 -28.21
CA PHE A 182 13.91 -1.32 -28.96
C PHE A 182 12.89 -0.73 -27.97
N GLN A 183 13.13 0.51 -27.55
CA GLN A 183 12.16 1.32 -26.84
C GLN A 183 11.46 2.19 -27.89
N PHE A 184 10.18 1.90 -28.14
CA PHE A 184 9.29 2.83 -28.84
C PHE A 184 9.20 4.12 -28.01
N LYS A 185 10.12 5.07 -28.23
CA LYS A 185 10.10 6.39 -27.62
C LYS A 185 9.07 7.25 -28.36
N PHE A 186 7.94 7.51 -27.72
CA PHE A 186 7.14 8.69 -28.05
C PHE A 186 7.90 9.94 -27.55
N PRO A 187 8.08 10.98 -28.36
CA PRO A 187 8.76 12.19 -27.92
C PRO A 187 7.92 12.87 -26.82
N GLY A 188 8.46 12.99 -25.59
CA GLY A 188 7.97 13.94 -24.59
C GLY A 188 7.61 13.40 -23.21
N THR A 189 7.37 12.10 -23.03
CA THR A 189 6.96 11.55 -21.71
C THR A 189 8.09 10.72 -21.12
N LYS A 190 8.75 11.21 -20.06
CA LYS A 190 9.65 10.38 -19.25
C LYS A 190 8.78 9.37 -18.50
N THR A 191 9.08 8.07 -18.62
CA THR A 191 8.43 7.01 -17.84
C THR A 191 9.41 6.55 -16.77
N TYR A 192 8.91 6.23 -15.57
CA TYR A 192 9.67 5.64 -14.48
C TYR A 192 10.34 4.34 -14.94
N ILE A 193 11.60 4.16 -14.55
CA ILE A 193 12.38 2.95 -14.76
C ILE A 193 12.68 2.37 -13.38
N ASP A 194 12.28 1.12 -13.17
CA ASP A 194 12.54 0.44 -11.90
C ASP A 194 14.04 0.22 -11.72
N PRO A 195 14.69 0.76 -10.66
CA PRO A 195 16.11 0.54 -10.44
C PRO A 195 16.50 -0.93 -10.27
N GLU A 196 15.56 -1.83 -9.95
CA GLU A 196 15.82 -3.28 -9.94
C GLU A 196 16.15 -3.85 -11.33
N THR A 197 15.87 -3.13 -12.43
CA THR A 197 16.32 -3.53 -13.77
C THR A 197 17.83 -3.36 -13.96
N TYR A 198 18.53 -2.70 -13.05
CA TYR A 198 19.98 -2.53 -13.08
C TYR A 198 20.67 -3.61 -12.25
N GLU A 199 21.70 -4.23 -12.82
CA GLU A 199 22.53 -5.21 -12.10
C GLU A 199 23.32 -4.56 -10.94
N ASP A 200 23.68 -3.28 -11.08
CA ASP A 200 24.43 -2.50 -10.08
C ASP A 200 23.67 -1.22 -9.67
N PRO A 201 23.24 -1.09 -8.40
CA PRO A 201 22.55 0.11 -7.92
C PRO A 201 23.42 1.36 -7.93
N ASN A 202 24.76 1.27 -7.97
CA ASN A 202 25.59 2.45 -8.19
C ASN A 202 25.38 3.01 -9.61
N ARG A 203 25.20 2.15 -10.64
CA ARG A 203 24.87 2.61 -11.99
C ARG A 203 23.51 3.31 -12.02
N ALA A 204 22.51 2.73 -11.37
CA ALA A 204 21.19 3.34 -11.27
C ALA A 204 21.26 4.72 -10.57
N VAL A 205 21.95 4.81 -9.42
CA VAL A 205 22.06 6.07 -8.68
C VAL A 205 22.85 7.12 -9.47
N HIS A 206 23.93 6.76 -10.16
CA HIS A 206 24.69 7.71 -10.97
C HIS A 206 23.95 8.16 -12.24
N GLN A 207 22.97 7.38 -12.71
CA GLN A 207 22.13 7.78 -13.83
C GLN A 207 21.06 8.80 -13.44
N PHE A 208 20.49 8.68 -12.25
CA PHE A 208 19.31 9.47 -11.84
C PHE A 208 19.59 10.51 -10.75
N ALA A 209 20.69 10.37 -10.00
CA ALA A 209 21.05 11.29 -8.92
C ALA A 209 22.37 12.01 -9.20
N LYS A 210 22.42 13.27 -8.79
CA LYS A 210 23.63 14.09 -8.85
C LYS A 210 24.58 13.72 -7.72
N GLU A 211 25.82 13.38 -8.06
CA GLU A 211 26.89 13.24 -7.05
C GLU A 211 27.29 14.62 -6.52
N LEU A 212 27.31 14.79 -5.20
CA LEU A 212 27.69 16.00 -4.49
C LEU A 212 29.07 15.83 -3.85
N ASP A 213 29.84 16.93 -3.80
CA ASP A 213 31.05 16.97 -3.00
C ASP A 213 30.67 17.10 -1.51
N ALA A 214 31.22 16.24 -0.65
CA ALA A 214 30.96 16.27 0.78
C ALA A 214 31.31 17.63 1.42
N SER A 215 32.30 18.36 0.87
CA SER A 215 32.69 19.69 1.35
C SER A 215 31.62 20.77 1.11
N CYS A 216 30.67 20.53 0.19
CA CYS A 216 29.54 21.41 -0.05
C CYS A 216 28.43 21.25 1.01
N ILE A 217 28.50 20.23 1.86
CA ILE A 217 27.46 19.89 2.82
C ILE A 217 27.90 20.27 4.23
N LYS A 218 27.06 21.03 4.93
CA LYS A 218 27.23 21.32 6.35
C LYS A 218 26.08 20.68 7.13
N ILE A 219 26.38 19.65 7.91
CA ILE A 219 25.44 19.03 8.84
C ILE A 219 25.30 19.94 10.07
N GLU A 220 24.07 20.20 10.52
CA GLU A 220 23.80 21.12 11.63
C GLU A 220 23.24 20.42 12.87
N ARG A 221 22.12 19.70 12.75
CA ARG A 221 21.48 18.99 13.88
C ARG A 221 20.82 17.71 13.42
N VAL A 222 20.77 16.72 14.30
CA VAL A 222 19.95 15.52 14.12
C VAL A 222 18.48 15.89 14.28
N ILE A 223 17.64 15.48 13.32
CA ILE A 223 16.19 15.72 13.33
C ILE A 223 15.38 14.42 13.45
N GLY A 224 16.01 13.27 13.26
CA GLY A 224 15.38 11.97 13.45
C GLY A 224 16.35 10.81 13.22
N ALA A 225 15.84 9.60 13.43
CA ALA A 225 16.53 8.35 13.08
C ALA A 225 15.65 7.59 12.06
N GLY A 226 16.24 7.17 10.95
CA GLY A 226 15.62 6.30 9.98
C GLY A 226 16.22 4.89 10.03
N GLU A 227 15.70 3.99 9.19
CA GLU A 227 16.15 2.58 9.09
C GLU A 227 17.67 2.44 8.89
N PHE A 228 18.24 3.32 8.05
CA PHE A 228 19.62 3.24 7.60
C PHE A 228 20.59 4.03 8.47
N GLY A 229 20.11 4.93 9.32
CA GLY A 229 20.93 5.83 10.12
C GLY A 229 20.21 7.13 10.48
N GLU A 230 20.99 8.13 10.87
CA GLU A 230 20.46 9.41 11.31
C GLU A 230 20.00 10.27 10.13
N VAL A 231 18.92 11.02 10.37
CA VAL A 231 18.45 12.09 9.49
C VAL A 231 18.80 13.41 10.17
N CYS A 232 19.54 14.26 9.47
CA CYS A 232 20.02 15.54 9.98
C CYS A 232 19.47 16.70 9.14
N SER A 233 19.22 17.87 9.74
CA SER A 233 19.11 19.11 8.98
C SER A 233 20.49 19.70 8.72
N GLY A 234 20.64 20.38 7.60
CA GLY A 234 21.89 21.05 7.25
C GLY A 234 21.75 22.07 6.12
N ARG A 235 22.89 22.47 5.57
CA ARG A 235 23.00 23.43 4.48
C ARG A 235 23.80 22.85 3.33
N LEU A 236 23.30 23.03 2.11
CA LEU A 236 23.98 22.70 0.87
C LEU A 236 24.49 23.99 0.20
N LYS A 237 25.80 24.06 -0.01
CA LYS A 237 26.48 25.16 -0.71
C LYS A 237 26.66 24.81 -2.17
N LEU A 238 25.87 25.44 -3.03
CA LEU A 238 26.02 25.32 -4.48
C LEU A 238 26.79 26.52 -5.05
N PRO A 239 27.74 26.31 -5.96
CA PRO A 239 28.49 27.41 -6.58
C PRO A 239 27.56 28.48 -7.17
N GLY A 240 27.76 29.74 -6.79
CA GLY A 240 26.99 30.88 -7.30
C GLY A 240 25.54 30.96 -6.82
N LYS A 241 25.11 30.12 -5.86
CA LYS A 241 23.76 30.16 -5.27
C LYS A 241 23.84 30.42 -3.77
N ARG A 242 22.72 30.88 -3.19
CA ARG A 242 22.58 30.96 -1.73
C ARG A 242 22.52 29.55 -1.13
N ASP A 243 23.03 29.41 0.09
CA ASP A 243 22.94 28.17 0.86
C ASP A 243 21.48 27.70 0.97
N VAL A 244 21.25 26.44 0.61
CA VAL A 244 19.92 25.80 0.62
C VAL A 244 19.78 24.97 1.89
N SER A 245 18.66 25.07 2.60
CA SER A 245 18.34 24.18 3.71
C SER A 245 18.00 22.78 3.18
N VAL A 246 18.65 21.76 3.73
CA VAL A 246 18.49 20.36 3.29
C VAL A 246 18.27 19.41 4.46
N ALA A 247 17.58 18.31 4.21
CA ALA A 247 17.61 17.13 5.05
C ALA A 247 18.63 16.14 4.49
N ILE A 248 19.45 15.57 5.37
CA ILE A 248 20.60 14.74 5.05
C ILE A 248 20.38 13.40 5.75
N LYS A 249 20.06 12.38 4.97
CA LYS A 249 19.99 11.00 5.45
C LYS A 249 21.39 10.42 5.37
N THR A 250 21.89 9.85 6.47
CA THR A 250 23.22 9.25 6.53
C THR A 250 23.12 7.74 6.67
N LEU A 251 24.03 7.01 6.03
CA LEU A 251 24.14 5.57 6.18
C LEU A 251 25.10 5.24 7.35
N LYS A 252 24.61 4.50 8.35
CA LYS A 252 25.35 4.17 9.58
C LYS A 252 26.63 3.39 9.32
N VAL A 253 27.66 3.59 10.16
CA VAL A 253 28.90 2.81 10.09
C VAL A 253 28.61 1.32 10.33
N GLY A 254 29.28 0.44 9.58
CA GLY A 254 29.10 -1.02 9.70
C GLY A 254 27.86 -1.57 8.98
N TYR A 255 27.28 -0.81 8.05
CA TYR A 255 26.19 -1.29 7.20
C TYR A 255 26.57 -2.55 6.41
N THR A 256 25.57 -3.38 6.10
CA THR A 256 25.69 -4.49 5.14
C THR A 256 25.57 -3.99 3.71
N GLU A 257 26.11 -4.72 2.73
CA GLU A 257 25.95 -4.37 1.32
C GLU A 257 24.47 -4.33 0.90
N LYS A 258 23.61 -5.16 1.51
CA LYS A 258 22.16 -5.06 1.28
C LYS A 258 21.61 -3.70 1.72
N GLN A 259 21.92 -3.27 2.94
CA GLN A 259 21.49 -1.95 3.45
C GLN A 259 22.02 -0.80 2.60
N ARG A 260 23.26 -0.89 2.10
CA ARG A 260 23.81 0.11 1.16
C ARG A 260 23.02 0.15 -0.15
N ARG A 261 22.71 -1.02 -0.73
CA ARG A 261 21.91 -1.11 -1.96
C ARG A 261 20.50 -0.56 -1.76
N ASP A 262 19.82 -0.96 -0.69
CA ASP A 262 18.47 -0.48 -0.37
C ASP A 262 18.46 1.05 -0.18
N PHE A 263 19.47 1.59 0.52
CA PHE A 263 19.66 3.03 0.71
C PHE A 263 19.86 3.77 -0.63
N LEU A 264 20.75 3.30 -1.49
CA LEU A 264 20.99 3.94 -2.80
C LEU A 264 19.81 3.77 -3.77
N CYS A 265 19.06 2.68 -3.66
CA CYS A 265 17.84 2.44 -4.45
C CYS A 265 16.79 3.52 -4.18
N GLU A 266 16.61 3.93 -2.92
CA GLU A 266 15.70 5.04 -2.58
C GLU A 266 16.07 6.33 -3.34
N ALA A 267 17.37 6.67 -3.37
CA ALA A 267 17.84 7.84 -4.12
C ALA A 267 17.69 7.69 -5.64
N SER A 268 17.90 6.51 -6.21
CA SER A 268 17.75 6.29 -7.66
C SER A 268 16.29 6.34 -8.10
N ILE A 269 15.34 5.98 -7.24
CA ILE A 269 13.91 6.21 -7.48
C ILE A 269 13.61 7.71 -7.42
N MET A 270 14.00 8.38 -6.33
CA MET A 270 13.74 9.81 -6.13
C MET A 270 14.33 10.68 -7.23
N GLY A 271 15.53 10.37 -7.72
CA GLY A 271 16.21 11.12 -8.77
C GLY A 271 15.49 11.15 -10.11
N GLN A 272 14.49 10.28 -10.32
CA GLN A 272 13.67 10.27 -11.54
C GLN A 272 12.51 11.26 -11.49
N PHE A 273 12.22 11.85 -10.32
CA PHE A 273 11.05 12.68 -10.09
C PHE A 273 11.40 14.16 -9.93
N ASP A 274 10.59 15.01 -10.58
CA ASP A 274 10.68 16.47 -10.49
C ASP A 274 9.26 17.06 -10.54
N HIS A 275 8.71 17.36 -9.37
CA HIS A 275 7.35 17.91 -9.24
C HIS A 275 7.21 18.69 -7.91
N PRO A 276 6.49 19.83 -7.86
CA PRO A 276 6.36 20.66 -6.66
C PRO A 276 5.71 19.97 -5.45
N ASN A 277 4.99 18.87 -5.66
CA ASN A 277 4.35 18.06 -4.61
C ASN A 277 4.98 16.66 -4.45
N VAL A 278 6.20 16.46 -4.93
CA VAL A 278 7.03 15.27 -4.69
C VAL A 278 8.35 15.76 -4.09
N VAL A 279 8.85 15.08 -3.05
CA VAL A 279 10.10 15.49 -2.39
C VAL A 279 11.26 15.42 -3.37
N HIS A 280 11.97 16.54 -3.48
CA HIS A 280 13.10 16.71 -4.38
C HIS A 280 14.40 16.16 -3.80
N LEU A 281 15.13 15.40 -4.63
CA LEU A 281 16.49 14.95 -4.37
C LEU A 281 17.48 16.00 -4.87
N GLU A 282 18.21 16.63 -3.96
CA GLU A 282 19.31 17.55 -4.31
C GLU A 282 20.55 16.79 -4.83
N GLY A 283 20.78 15.59 -4.29
CA GLY A 283 21.83 14.70 -4.73
C GLY A 283 22.24 13.67 -3.70
N VAL A 284 23.32 12.96 -4.00
CA VAL A 284 23.90 11.89 -3.17
C VAL A 284 25.39 12.14 -2.95
N VAL A 285 25.91 11.63 -1.83
CA VAL A 285 27.36 11.49 -1.63
C VAL A 285 27.66 10.02 -1.50
N THR A 286 28.31 9.47 -2.51
CA THR A 286 28.66 8.04 -2.60
C THR A 286 30.17 7.83 -2.62
N ARG A 287 30.93 8.85 -3.03
CA ARG A 287 32.40 8.87 -3.07
C ARG A 287 33.01 9.28 -1.73
N GLY A 288 32.71 8.54 -0.66
CA GLY A 288 33.26 8.80 0.66
C GLY A 288 32.42 8.23 1.80
N LYS A 289 32.86 8.49 3.04
CA LYS A 289 32.08 8.19 4.25
C LYS A 289 31.83 9.48 5.04
N PRO A 290 30.62 9.67 5.59
CA PRO A 290 29.44 8.80 5.44
C PRO A 290 28.81 8.89 4.05
N VAL A 291 28.12 7.83 3.61
CA VAL A 291 27.27 7.87 2.42
C VAL A 291 26.01 8.66 2.76
N MET A 292 25.59 9.58 1.89
CA MET A 292 24.51 10.52 2.16
C MET A 292 23.50 10.61 1.03
N ILE A 293 22.23 10.79 1.39
CA ILE A 293 21.15 11.23 0.50
C ILE A 293 20.72 12.62 0.97
N VAL A 294 20.77 13.59 0.08
CA VAL A 294 20.47 14.99 0.38
C VAL A 294 19.19 15.38 -0.33
N ILE A 295 18.17 15.71 0.45
CA ILE A 295 16.84 16.09 -0.04
C ILE A 295 16.49 17.49 0.45
N GLU A 296 15.49 18.11 -0.16
CA GLU A 296 14.97 19.38 0.33
C GLU A 296 14.50 19.28 1.80
N TYR A 297 14.70 20.34 2.58
CA TYR A 297 14.28 20.36 3.97
C TYR A 297 12.79 20.69 4.12
N MET A 298 12.07 19.87 4.88
CA MET A 298 10.64 20.01 5.14
C MET A 298 10.43 20.36 6.62
N GLU A 299 10.33 21.65 6.93
CA GLU A 299 10.44 22.19 8.30
C GLU A 299 9.38 21.68 9.27
N ASN A 300 8.21 21.32 8.75
CA ASN A 300 7.06 20.91 9.55
C ASN A 300 6.95 19.38 9.69
N GLY A 301 7.89 18.61 9.14
CA GLY A 301 7.95 17.16 9.29
C GLY A 301 6.79 16.44 8.59
N SER A 302 6.37 15.28 9.14
CA SER A 302 5.28 14.48 8.59
C SER A 302 3.91 15.13 8.83
N LEU A 303 3.01 15.00 7.84
CA LEU A 303 1.72 15.66 7.83
C LEU A 303 0.82 15.20 8.99
N ASP A 304 0.84 13.92 9.33
CA ASP A 304 0.04 13.38 10.43
C ASP A 304 0.44 13.98 11.79
N GLY A 305 1.75 14.04 12.07
CA GLY A 305 2.29 14.66 13.28
C GLY A 305 2.06 16.16 13.31
N PHE A 306 2.20 16.82 12.16
CA PHE A 306 1.92 18.24 11.99
C PHE A 306 0.45 18.57 12.28
N LEU A 307 -0.50 17.82 11.71
CA LEU A 307 -1.93 18.03 11.93
C LEU A 307 -2.32 17.82 13.40
N ARG A 308 -1.83 16.77 14.06
CA ARG A 308 -2.11 16.53 15.48
C ARG A 308 -1.61 17.68 16.37
N LYS A 309 -0.46 18.26 16.04
CA LYS A 309 0.10 19.42 16.77
C LYS A 309 -0.71 20.70 16.56
N HIS A 310 -1.41 20.79 15.43
CA HIS A 310 -2.17 21.96 15.00
C HIS A 310 -3.68 21.68 14.92
N ASP A 311 -4.20 20.81 15.78
CA ASP A 311 -5.61 20.39 15.76
C ASP A 311 -6.57 21.58 15.79
N GLY A 312 -7.50 21.62 14.82
CA GLY A 312 -8.49 22.68 14.66
C GLY A 312 -7.94 24.06 14.25
N GLN A 313 -6.64 24.21 13.98
CA GLN A 313 -6.04 25.52 13.66
C GLN A 313 -6.15 25.88 12.16
N PHE A 314 -6.56 24.94 11.31
CA PHE A 314 -6.69 25.16 9.88
C PHE A 314 -8.14 25.33 9.46
N THR A 315 -8.35 26.25 8.53
CA THR A 315 -9.61 26.32 7.80
C THR A 315 -9.76 25.10 6.89
N VAL A 316 -11.00 24.70 6.62
CA VAL A 316 -11.30 23.61 5.68
C VAL A 316 -10.63 23.85 4.32
N ILE A 317 -10.61 25.09 3.84
CA ILE A 317 -9.98 25.41 2.54
C ILE A 317 -8.47 25.19 2.55
N GLN A 318 -7.78 25.40 3.67
CA GLN A 318 -6.35 25.09 3.81
C GLN A 318 -6.11 23.58 3.78
N LEU A 319 -6.96 22.80 4.47
CA LEU A 319 -6.91 21.33 4.42
C LEU A 319 -7.16 20.80 3.00
N VAL A 320 -8.14 21.36 2.29
CA VAL A 320 -8.38 21.06 0.86
C VAL A 320 -7.17 21.42 0.00
N GLY A 321 -6.48 22.52 0.30
CA GLY A 321 -5.22 22.89 -0.34
C GLY A 321 -4.12 21.85 -0.15
N MET A 322 -3.94 21.33 1.07
CA MET A 322 -3.02 20.24 1.37
C MET A 322 -3.36 18.98 0.57
N LEU A 323 -4.64 18.57 0.59
CA LEU A 323 -5.15 17.42 -0.17
C LEU A 323 -4.93 17.55 -1.67
N ARG A 324 -5.16 18.74 -2.22
CA ARG A 324 -4.94 19.05 -3.63
C ARG A 324 -3.47 18.95 -4.00
N GLY A 325 -2.57 19.43 -3.15
CA GLY A 325 -1.13 19.27 -3.33
C GLY A 325 -0.73 17.79 -3.41
N ILE A 326 -1.18 16.97 -2.45
CA ILE A 326 -0.91 15.52 -2.43
C ILE A 326 -1.45 14.84 -3.69
N ALA A 327 -2.70 15.16 -4.09
CA ALA A 327 -3.28 14.61 -5.31
C ALA A 327 -2.49 15.00 -6.57
N ALA A 328 -1.96 16.22 -6.63
CA ALA A 328 -1.13 16.66 -7.75
C ALA A 328 0.19 15.88 -7.82
N GLY A 329 0.82 15.59 -6.68
CA GLY A 329 2.00 14.71 -6.60
C GLY A 329 1.70 13.28 -7.05
N MET A 330 0.60 12.71 -6.58
CA MET A 330 0.19 11.35 -6.96
C MET A 330 -0.25 11.23 -8.43
N ARG A 331 -0.87 12.28 -8.99
CA ARG A 331 -1.14 12.38 -10.43
C ARG A 331 0.15 12.28 -11.23
N TYR A 332 1.15 13.09 -10.86
CA TYR A 332 2.46 13.07 -11.50
C TYR A 332 3.12 11.69 -11.41
N LEU A 333 3.13 11.04 -10.25
CA LEU A 333 3.69 9.70 -10.08
C LEU A 333 2.95 8.67 -10.94
N SER A 334 1.61 8.73 -10.99
CA SER A 334 0.81 7.86 -11.85
C SER A 334 1.08 8.09 -13.35
N ASP A 335 1.25 9.34 -13.79
CA ASP A 335 1.58 9.66 -15.18
C ASP A 335 2.99 9.17 -15.55
N MET A 336 3.91 9.15 -14.59
CA MET A 336 5.24 8.54 -14.71
C MET A 336 5.17 7.00 -14.71
N GLY A 337 4.01 6.38 -14.43
CA GLY A 337 3.86 4.93 -14.31
C GLY A 337 4.39 4.35 -13.00
N TYR A 338 4.64 5.19 -11.98
CA TYR A 338 5.06 4.77 -10.66
C TYR A 338 3.87 4.53 -9.73
N VAL A 339 3.92 3.43 -8.97
CA VAL A 339 2.92 3.07 -7.96
C VAL A 339 3.58 3.15 -6.59
N HIS A 340 3.03 3.96 -5.69
CA HIS A 340 3.62 4.28 -4.40
C HIS A 340 3.50 3.15 -3.37
N ARG A 341 2.36 2.46 -3.30
CA ARG A 341 2.10 1.29 -2.43
C ARG A 341 2.03 1.54 -0.93
N ASP A 342 2.58 2.64 -0.43
CA ASP A 342 2.60 3.04 0.99
C ASP A 342 2.15 4.50 1.17
N LEU A 343 1.16 4.96 0.39
CA LEU A 343 0.65 6.32 0.55
C LEU A 343 -0.13 6.45 1.87
N ALA A 344 0.33 7.33 2.75
CA ALA A 344 -0.27 7.63 4.05
C ALA A 344 0.17 9.03 4.52
N ALA A 345 -0.56 9.68 5.43
CA ALA A 345 -0.18 11.01 5.91
C ALA A 345 1.20 11.06 6.58
N ARG A 346 1.67 9.96 7.20
CA ARG A 346 3.04 9.82 7.73
C ARG A 346 4.14 9.93 6.67
N ASN A 347 3.82 9.62 5.40
CA ASN A 347 4.74 9.66 4.26
C ASN A 347 4.53 10.93 3.41
N ILE A 348 3.76 11.90 3.91
CA ILE A 348 3.65 13.24 3.34
C ILE A 348 4.45 14.20 4.22
N LEU A 349 5.38 14.94 3.63
CA LEU A 349 6.13 15.97 4.34
C LEU A 349 5.54 17.35 4.09
N VAL A 350 5.67 18.25 5.08
CA VAL A 350 5.15 19.62 5.02
C VAL A 350 6.30 20.62 5.18
N ASN A 351 6.39 21.61 4.30
CA ASN A 351 7.37 22.68 4.43
C ASN A 351 6.81 23.90 5.17
N SER A 352 7.65 24.91 5.41
CA SER A 352 7.30 26.17 6.08
C SER A 352 6.15 26.95 5.43
N ASN A 353 5.91 26.76 4.14
CA ASN A 353 4.81 27.38 3.39
C ASN A 353 3.56 26.49 3.32
N LEU A 354 3.47 25.44 4.14
CA LEU A 354 2.38 24.46 4.17
C LEU A 354 2.21 23.66 2.87
N VAL A 355 3.25 23.59 2.03
CA VAL A 355 3.24 22.74 0.84
C VAL A 355 3.45 21.30 1.26
N CYS A 356 2.48 20.45 0.95
CA CYS A 356 2.56 19.01 1.14
C CYS A 356 3.27 18.34 -0.04
N LYS A 357 4.24 17.48 0.26
CA LYS A 357 4.98 16.70 -0.74
C LYS A 357 4.97 15.23 -0.40
N VAL A 358 4.70 14.41 -1.42
CA VAL A 358 4.79 12.95 -1.34
C VAL A 358 6.25 12.55 -1.18
N SER A 359 6.53 11.70 -0.22
CA SER A 359 7.88 11.22 0.12
C SER A 359 7.87 9.70 0.24
N ASP A 360 9.00 9.11 0.60
CA ASP A 360 9.07 7.71 0.99
C ASP A 360 8.90 6.67 -0.13
N PHE A 361 9.84 6.71 -1.06
CA PHE A 361 9.83 5.89 -2.27
C PHE A 361 10.49 4.51 -2.09
N GLY A 362 10.77 4.10 -0.85
CA GLY A 362 11.43 2.83 -0.54
C GLY A 362 10.51 1.61 -0.79
N LEU A 363 11.01 0.62 -1.52
CA LEU A 363 10.23 -0.55 -1.97
C LEU A 363 9.93 -1.61 -0.89
N SER A 364 10.50 -1.50 0.31
CA SER A 364 10.29 -2.50 1.36
C SER A 364 10.48 -1.87 2.73
N ARG A 365 9.38 -1.53 3.37
CA ARG A 365 9.41 -1.23 4.80
C ARG A 365 8.99 -2.46 5.56
N VAL A 366 9.99 -3.11 6.15
CA VAL A 366 9.76 -3.79 7.41
C VAL A 366 9.63 -2.68 8.47
N ILE A 367 8.43 -2.08 8.59
CA ILE A 367 8.18 -1.09 9.65
C ILE A 367 8.25 -1.84 10.98
N ASP A 368 9.25 -1.53 11.80
CA ASP A 368 9.28 -1.85 13.22
C ASP A 368 8.91 -0.58 14.01
N ASP A 369 7.90 -0.73 14.87
CA ASP A 369 7.72 -0.12 16.21
C ASP A 369 6.25 -0.11 16.66
N ASP A 370 5.29 -0.46 15.79
CA ASP A 370 3.92 -0.80 16.18
C ASP A 370 3.51 -2.18 15.65
N PRO A 371 3.56 -3.25 16.48
CA PRO A 371 3.13 -4.59 16.09
C PRO A 371 1.64 -4.66 15.71
N GLU A 372 0.81 -3.66 16.02
CA GLU A 372 -0.59 -3.58 15.58
C GLU A 372 -0.79 -2.83 14.26
N ALA A 373 0.18 -2.07 13.74
CA ALA A 373 0.02 -1.28 12.52
C ALA A 373 0.23 -2.07 11.22
N VAL A 374 0.74 -3.30 11.32
CA VAL A 374 1.26 -4.03 10.17
C VAL A 374 0.84 -5.50 10.19
N TYR A 375 0.30 -5.98 9.07
CA TYR A 375 0.00 -7.40 8.89
C TYR A 375 1.09 -8.07 8.05
N THR A 376 1.63 -9.17 8.56
CA THR A 376 2.62 -9.99 7.85
C THR A 376 1.89 -10.97 6.95
N THR A 377 2.02 -10.82 5.63
CA THR A 377 1.62 -11.85 4.67
C THR A 377 2.89 -12.56 4.14
N THR A 378 2.72 -13.68 3.43
CA THR A 378 3.81 -14.49 2.84
C THR A 378 4.74 -13.70 1.89
N GLY A 379 4.36 -12.48 1.47
CA GLY A 379 5.16 -11.57 0.63
C GLY A 379 5.66 -10.28 1.33
N GLY A 380 5.63 -10.21 2.68
CA GLY A 380 6.13 -9.07 3.46
C GLY A 380 5.05 -8.31 4.27
N LYS A 381 5.49 -7.28 4.97
CA LYS A 381 4.68 -6.38 5.81
C LYS A 381 3.85 -5.41 4.94
N ILE A 382 2.55 -5.22 5.23
CA ILE A 382 1.65 -4.27 4.54
C ILE A 382 0.95 -3.35 5.57
N PRO A 383 0.82 -2.03 5.31
CA PRO A 383 0.02 -1.11 6.11
C PRO A 383 -1.49 -1.30 5.83
N VAL A 384 -2.10 -2.33 6.44
CA VAL A 384 -3.48 -2.79 6.14
C VAL A 384 -4.50 -1.65 6.05
N ARG A 385 -4.49 -0.72 7.00
CA ARG A 385 -5.49 0.36 7.12
C ARG A 385 -5.48 1.36 5.95
N TRP A 386 -4.38 1.42 5.19
CA TRP A 386 -4.23 2.28 4.01
C TRP A 386 -4.29 1.50 2.70
N THR A 387 -4.29 0.18 2.75
CA THR A 387 -4.09 -0.65 1.56
C THR A 387 -5.42 -1.11 0.99
N ALA A 388 -5.56 -1.01 -0.34
CA ALA A 388 -6.76 -1.44 -1.04
C ALA A 388 -7.01 -2.97 -0.89
N PRO A 389 -8.27 -3.44 -0.93
CA PRO A 389 -8.62 -4.85 -0.75
C PRO A 389 -7.86 -5.79 -1.69
N GLU A 390 -7.77 -5.43 -2.97
CA GLU A 390 -7.08 -6.23 -4.00
C GLU A 390 -5.56 -6.29 -3.79
N ALA A 391 -4.98 -5.26 -3.17
CA ALA A 391 -3.56 -5.19 -2.85
C ALA A 391 -3.25 -5.99 -1.58
N ILE A 392 -4.17 -6.04 -0.61
CA ILE A 392 -4.08 -6.93 0.55
C ILE A 392 -4.19 -8.39 0.11
N GLN A 393 -5.24 -8.73 -0.65
CA GLN A 393 -5.60 -10.11 -0.95
C GLN A 393 -4.73 -10.73 -2.05
N TYR A 394 -4.45 -9.98 -3.12
CA TYR A 394 -3.81 -10.51 -4.33
C TYR A 394 -2.48 -9.82 -4.64
N ARG A 395 -1.98 -8.95 -3.76
CA ARG A 395 -0.76 -8.15 -3.98
C ARG A 395 -0.78 -7.33 -5.28
N LYS A 396 -1.98 -6.94 -5.74
CA LYS A 396 -2.16 -6.21 -6.99
C LYS A 396 -2.10 -4.70 -6.77
N PHE A 397 -0.89 -4.17 -6.71
CA PHE A 397 -0.64 -2.73 -6.59
C PHE A 397 -0.75 -2.01 -7.94
N THR A 398 -1.50 -0.91 -7.97
CA THR A 398 -1.73 -0.06 -9.15
C THR A 398 -2.01 1.39 -8.72
N SER A 399 -2.05 2.35 -9.65
CA SER A 399 -2.49 3.71 -9.32
C SER A 399 -3.90 3.75 -8.70
N ALA A 400 -4.77 2.77 -9.01
CA ALA A 400 -6.09 2.65 -8.40
C ALA A 400 -6.04 2.14 -6.95
N SER A 401 -5.03 1.36 -6.56
CA SER A 401 -4.80 1.02 -5.16
C SER A 401 -4.23 2.21 -4.39
N ASP A 402 -3.40 3.05 -5.03
CA ASP A 402 -2.95 4.31 -4.43
C ASP A 402 -4.11 5.33 -4.29
N ALA A 403 -5.09 5.32 -5.20
CA ALA A 403 -6.30 6.13 -5.07
C ALA A 403 -7.13 5.75 -3.83
N TRP A 404 -7.17 4.47 -3.48
CA TRP A 404 -7.75 4.01 -2.21
C TRP A 404 -6.98 4.57 -1.02
N SER A 405 -5.65 4.43 -1.03
CA SER A 405 -4.78 4.99 0.01
C SER A 405 -4.95 6.50 0.14
N TYR A 406 -5.11 7.20 -0.98
CA TYR A 406 -5.39 8.63 -1.00
C TYR A 406 -6.72 8.98 -0.31
N GLY A 407 -7.78 8.18 -0.50
CA GLY A 407 -9.03 8.35 0.25
C GLY A 407 -8.83 8.24 1.77
N ILE A 408 -7.94 7.33 2.21
CA ILE A 408 -7.56 7.24 3.64
C ILE A 408 -6.77 8.48 4.09
N VAL A 409 -5.84 8.98 3.27
CA VAL A 409 -5.13 10.25 3.55
C VAL A 409 -6.09 11.42 3.64
N MET A 410 -7.11 11.48 2.78
CA MET A 410 -8.17 12.49 2.89
C MET A 410 -8.86 12.44 4.25
N TRP A 411 -9.18 11.23 4.72
CA TRP A 411 -9.77 11.03 6.03
C TRP A 411 -8.83 11.47 7.15
N GLU A 412 -7.55 11.08 7.12
CA GLU A 412 -6.52 11.51 8.09
C GLU A 412 -6.38 13.03 8.14
N VAL A 413 -6.38 13.72 6.99
CA VAL A 413 -6.26 15.19 6.96
C VAL A 413 -7.46 15.86 7.57
N MET A 414 -8.67 15.41 7.22
CA MET A 414 -9.91 15.99 7.72
C MET A 414 -10.18 15.65 9.19
N SER A 415 -9.60 14.57 9.72
CA SER A 415 -9.64 14.20 11.13
C SER A 415 -8.43 14.71 11.94
N TYR A 416 -7.57 15.56 11.35
CA TYR A 416 -6.37 16.08 12.01
C TYR A 416 -5.39 15.01 12.52
N GLY A 417 -5.26 13.92 11.76
CA GLY A 417 -4.27 12.86 11.99
C GLY A 417 -4.72 11.78 12.97
N GLU A 418 -6.03 11.56 13.11
CA GLU A 418 -6.56 10.38 13.79
C GLU A 418 -6.15 9.08 13.07
N ARG A 419 -6.05 7.97 13.83
CA ARG A 419 -5.73 6.66 13.28
C ARG A 419 -6.96 6.10 12.54
N PRO A 420 -6.86 5.71 11.26
CA PRO A 420 -7.96 5.06 10.55
C PRO A 420 -8.37 3.74 11.21
N TYR A 421 -9.68 3.53 11.41
CA TYR A 421 -10.25 2.33 12.04
C TYR A 421 -9.73 2.05 13.46
N TRP A 422 -9.47 3.11 14.24
CA TRP A 422 -8.68 3.08 15.48
C TRP A 422 -9.14 2.08 16.56
N ASP A 423 -10.38 1.61 16.53
CA ASP A 423 -10.99 0.64 17.44
C ASP A 423 -10.87 -0.82 16.99
N MET A 424 -10.41 -1.06 15.76
CA MET A 424 -10.43 -2.37 15.13
C MET A 424 -9.03 -3.00 15.07
N SER A 425 -8.92 -4.32 15.20
CA SER A 425 -7.69 -5.04 14.87
C SER A 425 -7.46 -5.06 13.35
N ASN A 426 -6.24 -5.36 12.88
CA ASN A 426 -6.00 -5.48 11.43
C ASN A 426 -6.88 -6.56 10.77
N GLN A 427 -7.21 -7.64 11.49
CA GLN A 427 -8.11 -8.68 10.96
C GLN A 427 -9.54 -8.16 10.83
N ASP A 428 -10.02 -7.41 11.81
CA ASP A 428 -11.36 -6.81 11.77
C ASP A 428 -11.46 -5.75 10.68
N VAL A 429 -10.41 -4.95 10.47
CA VAL A 429 -10.34 -3.98 9.38
C VAL A 429 -10.48 -4.68 8.02
N ILE A 430 -9.74 -5.76 7.79
CA ILE A 430 -9.83 -6.54 6.55
C ILE A 430 -11.26 -7.06 6.35
N LYS A 431 -11.84 -7.66 7.40
CA LYS A 431 -13.20 -8.21 7.35
C LYS A 431 -14.23 -7.12 7.05
N ALA A 432 -14.19 -6.00 7.77
CA ALA A 432 -15.16 -4.93 7.61
C ALA A 432 -15.08 -4.29 6.22
N ILE A 433 -13.87 -4.04 5.72
CA ILE A 433 -13.67 -3.50 4.37
C ILE A 433 -14.26 -4.45 3.30
N GLU A 434 -14.05 -5.76 3.45
CA GLU A 434 -14.56 -6.78 2.53
C GLU A 434 -16.10 -6.86 2.54
N GLU A 435 -16.70 -6.73 3.72
CA GLU A 435 -18.14 -6.64 3.97
C GLU A 435 -18.76 -5.30 3.51
N GLY A 436 -17.94 -4.35 3.06
CA GLY A 436 -18.39 -3.08 2.50
C GLY A 436 -18.42 -1.92 3.49
N TYR A 437 -17.98 -2.11 4.74
CA TYR A 437 -17.84 -1.03 5.71
C TYR A 437 -16.81 0.01 5.25
N ARG A 438 -17.10 1.29 5.50
CA ARG A 438 -16.25 2.43 5.18
C ARG A 438 -16.21 3.38 6.37
N LEU A 439 -15.13 4.16 6.47
CA LEU A 439 -14.98 5.13 7.54
C LEU A 439 -16.09 6.20 7.46
N PRO A 440 -16.67 6.61 8.61
CA PRO A 440 -17.63 7.69 8.65
C PRO A 440 -16.96 9.04 8.33
N ALA A 441 -17.77 10.03 7.97
CA ALA A 441 -17.28 11.39 7.76
C ALA A 441 -16.61 11.92 9.04
N PRO A 442 -15.40 12.51 8.94
CA PRO A 442 -14.82 13.27 10.05
C PRO A 442 -15.73 14.43 10.47
N MET A 443 -15.58 14.88 11.72
CA MET A 443 -16.32 16.04 12.22
C MET A 443 -16.05 17.27 11.35
N ASP A 444 -17.10 18.05 11.09
CA ASP A 444 -17.08 19.25 10.25
C ASP A 444 -16.55 19.03 8.81
N CYS A 445 -16.53 17.77 8.35
CA CYS A 445 -16.12 17.44 7.00
C CYS A 445 -17.21 17.84 5.99
N PRO A 446 -16.89 18.67 4.97
CA PRO A 446 -17.80 18.94 3.87
C PRO A 446 -18.29 17.66 3.19
N PRO A 447 -19.60 17.51 2.91
CA PRO A 447 -20.15 16.29 2.30
C PRO A 447 -19.49 15.94 0.97
N GLY A 448 -19.15 16.95 0.16
CA GLY A 448 -18.46 16.72 -1.11
C GLY A 448 -17.08 16.08 -0.95
N LEU A 449 -16.35 16.37 0.14
CA LEU A 449 -15.07 15.72 0.42
C LEU A 449 -15.26 14.28 0.89
N HIS A 450 -16.22 14.03 1.78
CA HIS A 450 -16.52 12.66 2.22
C HIS A 450 -17.02 11.79 1.05
N GLN A 451 -17.84 12.33 0.16
CA GLN A 451 -18.25 11.62 -1.05
C GLN A 451 -17.04 11.24 -1.92
N LEU A 452 -16.08 12.15 -2.10
CA LEU A 452 -14.84 11.84 -2.83
C LEU A 452 -14.01 10.74 -2.13
N MET A 453 -13.99 10.70 -0.79
CA MET A 453 -13.39 9.57 -0.05
C MET A 453 -14.10 8.25 -0.36
N LEU A 454 -15.44 8.23 -0.36
CA LEU A 454 -16.23 7.05 -0.70
C LEU A 454 -16.01 6.60 -2.16
N ASP A 455 -15.85 7.53 -3.09
CA ASP A 455 -15.52 7.26 -4.49
C ASP A 455 -14.11 6.62 -4.61
N CYS A 456 -13.14 7.09 -3.82
CA CYS A 456 -11.83 6.45 -3.69
C CYS A 456 -11.89 5.04 -3.09
N TRP A 457 -12.90 4.74 -2.27
CA TRP A 457 -13.07 3.44 -1.60
C TRP A 457 -14.08 2.50 -2.28
N GLN A 458 -14.38 2.72 -3.56
CA GLN A 458 -15.17 1.76 -4.34
C GLN A 458 -14.50 0.37 -4.34
N LYS A 459 -15.32 -0.68 -4.18
CA LYS A 459 -14.84 -2.07 -4.14
C LYS A 459 -14.20 -2.44 -5.48
N ASP A 460 -14.88 -2.14 -6.58
CA ASP A 460 -14.27 -2.24 -7.90
C ASP A 460 -13.28 -1.10 -8.11
N ARG A 461 -12.01 -1.46 -8.33
CA ARG A 461 -10.93 -0.52 -8.58
C ARG A 461 -11.10 0.29 -9.87
N ALA A 462 -11.88 -0.21 -10.83
CA ALA A 462 -12.15 0.50 -12.09
C ALA A 462 -13.10 1.69 -11.90
N GLU A 463 -13.93 1.66 -10.85
CA GLU A 463 -14.87 2.73 -10.50
C GLU A 463 -14.23 3.84 -9.65
N ARG A 464 -13.00 3.63 -9.17
CA ARG A 464 -12.28 4.65 -8.40
C ARG A 464 -11.83 5.79 -9.32
N PRO A 465 -11.91 7.05 -8.88
CA PRO A 465 -11.46 8.17 -9.69
C PRO A 465 -9.94 8.10 -9.89
N LYS A 466 -9.51 8.47 -11.09
CA LYS A 466 -8.09 8.67 -11.40
C LYS A 466 -7.59 9.97 -10.76
N PHE A 467 -6.29 10.08 -10.52
CA PHE A 467 -5.73 11.26 -9.85
C PHE A 467 -5.93 12.59 -10.60
N ASP A 468 -6.00 12.58 -11.93
CA ASP A 468 -6.38 13.76 -12.74
C ASP A 468 -7.82 14.23 -12.45
N GLN A 469 -8.75 13.29 -12.27
CA GLN A 469 -10.13 13.56 -11.88
C GLN A 469 -10.19 14.10 -10.44
N ILE A 470 -9.46 13.48 -9.51
CA ILE A 470 -9.36 13.93 -8.10
C ILE A 470 -8.86 15.39 -8.03
N VAL A 471 -7.75 15.71 -8.70
CA VAL A 471 -7.22 17.08 -8.76
C VAL A 471 -8.26 18.04 -9.32
N SER A 472 -8.95 17.66 -10.40
CA SER A 472 -9.99 18.48 -11.02
C SER A 472 -11.17 18.76 -10.10
N ILE A 473 -11.58 17.79 -9.28
CA ILE A 473 -12.66 17.92 -8.29
C ILE A 473 -12.24 18.88 -7.18
N LEU A 474 -11.05 18.70 -6.61
CA LEU A 474 -10.53 19.57 -5.54
C LEU A 474 -10.32 21.00 -6.03
N ASP A 475 -9.79 21.18 -7.23
CA ASP A 475 -9.64 22.49 -7.86
C ASP A 475 -10.99 23.21 -8.04
N LYS A 476 -12.07 22.49 -8.35
CA LYS A 476 -13.43 23.07 -8.40
C LYS A 476 -13.90 23.51 -7.02
N MET A 477 -13.66 22.71 -5.99
CA MET A 477 -14.01 23.06 -4.60
C MET A 477 -13.23 24.27 -4.09
N ILE A 478 -11.95 24.39 -4.47
CA ILE A 478 -11.11 25.55 -4.10
C ILE A 478 -11.59 26.82 -4.81
N ARG A 479 -11.90 26.74 -6.11
CA ARG A 479 -12.39 27.88 -6.90
C ARG A 479 -13.79 28.34 -6.47
N ASN A 480 -14.61 27.44 -5.95
CA ASN A 480 -15.94 27.77 -5.43
C ASN A 480 -16.12 27.27 -3.99
N PRO A 481 -15.56 27.98 -2.98
CA PRO A 481 -15.61 27.55 -1.58
C PRO A 481 -17.03 27.39 -1.01
N ASN A 482 -18.05 27.94 -1.67
CA ASN A 482 -19.45 27.74 -1.25
C ASN A 482 -19.87 26.27 -1.33
N THR A 483 -19.28 25.47 -2.23
CA THR A 483 -19.56 24.02 -2.30
C THR A 483 -19.06 23.26 -1.08
N LEU A 484 -18.16 23.86 -0.29
CA LEU A 484 -17.67 23.28 0.97
C LEU A 484 -18.61 23.56 2.15
N LYS A 485 -19.61 24.44 1.99
CA LYS A 485 -20.53 24.86 3.06
C LYS A 485 -21.91 24.19 2.98
N THR A 486 -22.28 23.62 1.83
CA THR A 486 -23.63 23.11 1.60
C THR A 486 -23.75 21.65 2.04
N PRO A 487 -24.69 21.31 2.96
CA PRO A 487 -25.19 19.95 3.10
C PRO A 487 -25.80 19.54 1.75
N VAL A 488 -25.18 18.62 1.02
CA VAL A 488 -25.76 18.16 -0.24
C VAL A 488 -27.01 17.35 0.08
N GLY A 489 -28.18 17.97 -0.14
CA GLY A 489 -29.43 17.24 -0.28
C GLY A 489 -29.34 16.30 -1.49
N THR A 490 -29.59 15.02 -1.21
CA THR A 490 -30.18 14.01 -2.11
C THR A 490 -29.82 14.11 -3.60
N CYS A 491 -28.76 13.41 -4.00
CA CYS A 491 -28.64 12.89 -5.36
C CYS A 491 -29.09 11.41 -5.38
N THR A 492 -30.10 11.16 -6.20
CA THR A 492 -30.77 9.87 -6.46
C THR A 492 -29.83 8.83 -7.08
N ARG A 493 -29.26 7.98 -6.23
CA ARG A 493 -28.96 6.56 -6.53
C ARG A 493 -29.50 5.73 -5.36
N PRO A 494 -29.92 4.47 -5.55
CA PRO A 494 -30.41 3.67 -4.43
C PRO A 494 -29.23 3.38 -3.50
N ILE A 495 -29.13 4.20 -2.46
CA ILE A 495 -28.22 4.03 -1.33
C ILE A 495 -28.76 2.82 -0.56
N SER A 496 -27.89 1.84 -0.30
CA SER A 496 -28.21 0.71 0.56
C SER A 496 -28.79 1.22 1.90
N PRO A 497 -29.85 0.61 2.46
CA PRO A 497 -30.62 1.18 3.60
C PRO A 497 -29.88 1.28 4.95
N LEU A 498 -28.56 1.08 4.97
CA LEU A 498 -27.76 0.99 6.20
C LEU A 498 -26.93 2.25 6.50
N LEU A 499 -27.00 3.29 5.67
CA LEU A 499 -26.13 4.47 5.78
C LEU A 499 -26.84 5.81 6.04
N ASP A 500 -28.14 5.78 6.33
CA ASP A 500 -28.88 6.98 6.74
C ASP A 500 -29.42 6.82 8.16
N GLN A 501 -28.54 6.94 9.16
CA GLN A 501 -28.99 7.33 10.49
C GLN A 501 -29.09 8.86 10.50
N SER A 502 -30.26 9.34 10.09
CA SER A 502 -30.80 10.64 10.49
C SER A 502 -30.44 10.92 11.95
N THR A 503 -30.06 12.17 12.27
CA THR A 503 -29.78 12.70 13.62
C THR A 503 -30.44 11.86 14.71
N PRO A 504 -29.66 11.17 15.56
CA PRO A 504 -30.24 10.25 16.52
C PRO A 504 -31.28 10.97 17.39
N ASP A 505 -32.46 10.37 17.50
CA ASP A 505 -33.47 10.81 18.44
C ASP A 505 -32.95 10.48 19.85
N PHE A 506 -32.48 11.49 20.57
CA PHE A 506 -31.86 11.28 21.88
C PHE A 506 -32.87 10.83 22.95
N THR A 507 -34.17 10.88 22.66
CA THR A 507 -35.22 10.28 23.51
C THR A 507 -35.32 8.77 23.36
N ALA A 508 -34.73 8.18 22.31
CA ALA A 508 -34.78 6.75 22.04
C ALA A 508 -33.73 5.94 22.82
N PHE A 509 -32.67 6.58 23.33
CA PHE A 509 -31.60 5.92 24.07
C PHE A 509 -32.00 5.63 25.52
N ARG A 510 -31.82 4.39 25.97
CA ARG A 510 -32.18 3.94 27.32
C ARG A 510 -31.01 3.97 28.30
N SER A 511 -29.79 4.18 27.80
CA SER A 511 -28.59 4.28 28.63
C SER A 511 -27.50 5.15 27.99
N VAL A 512 -26.59 5.65 28.83
CA VAL A 512 -25.33 6.32 28.38
C VAL A 512 -24.52 5.38 27.49
N GLY A 513 -24.56 4.08 27.78
CA GLY A 513 -23.86 3.07 27.00
C GLY A 513 -24.37 2.91 25.56
N GLU A 514 -25.69 2.94 25.36
CA GLU A 514 -26.32 2.90 24.02
C GLU A 514 -26.04 4.19 23.25
N TRP A 515 -26.06 5.34 23.94
CA TRP A 515 -25.69 6.63 23.33
C TRP A 515 -24.23 6.63 22.87
N LEU A 516 -23.31 6.19 23.72
CA LEU A 516 -21.89 6.08 23.38
C LEU A 516 -21.67 5.15 22.19
N GLU A 517 -22.36 4.01 22.12
CA GLU A 517 -22.32 3.10 20.97
C GLU A 517 -22.84 3.75 19.68
N ALA A 518 -23.94 4.50 19.77
CA ALA A 518 -24.50 5.22 18.63
C ALA A 518 -23.54 6.27 18.05
N ILE A 519 -22.79 6.97 18.91
CA ILE A 519 -21.76 7.91 18.46
C ILE A 519 -20.39 7.26 18.26
N LYS A 520 -20.28 5.92 18.32
CA LYS A 520 -19.03 5.15 18.16
C LYS A 520 -17.94 5.56 19.16
N MET A 521 -18.35 5.75 20.41
CA MET A 521 -17.53 6.09 21.58
C MET A 521 -17.74 5.09 22.74
N GLU A 522 -18.26 3.89 22.46
CA GLU A 522 -18.56 2.84 23.45
C GLU A 522 -17.39 2.46 24.36
N ARG A 523 -16.14 2.59 23.89
CA ARG A 523 -14.94 2.32 24.68
C ARG A 523 -14.82 3.17 25.95
N TYR A 524 -15.48 4.33 25.97
CA TYR A 524 -15.45 5.24 27.12
C TYR A 524 -16.56 4.94 28.11
N ARG A 525 -17.38 3.91 27.88
CA ARG A 525 -18.50 3.53 28.76
C ARG A 525 -18.06 3.39 30.21
N ASP A 526 -16.93 2.73 30.44
CA ASP A 526 -16.41 2.53 31.80
C ASP A 526 -15.91 3.84 32.41
N ASN A 527 -15.29 4.73 31.61
CA ASN A 527 -14.87 6.06 32.06
C ASN A 527 -16.06 6.91 32.53
N PHE A 528 -17.14 6.95 31.74
CA PHE A 528 -18.37 7.66 32.09
C PHE A 528 -19.02 7.07 33.34
N THR A 529 -19.10 5.74 33.41
CA THR A 529 -19.69 5.04 34.56
C THR A 529 -18.89 5.27 35.84
N ALA A 530 -17.55 5.18 35.76
CA ALA A 530 -16.64 5.41 36.89
C ALA A 530 -16.69 6.85 37.42
N ALA A 531 -16.92 7.83 36.54
CA ALA A 531 -17.08 9.24 36.90
C ALA A 531 -18.51 9.61 37.36
N GLY A 532 -19.44 8.65 37.43
CA GLY A 532 -20.80 8.86 37.90
C GLY A 532 -21.79 9.37 36.83
N TYR A 533 -21.39 9.41 35.56
CA TYR A 533 -22.27 9.78 34.45
C TYR A 533 -23.07 8.56 33.95
N SER A 534 -24.07 8.16 34.75
CA SER A 534 -24.89 6.97 34.50
C SER A 534 -26.23 7.24 33.81
N SER A 535 -26.62 8.51 33.62
CA SER A 535 -27.85 8.91 32.92
C SER A 535 -27.59 9.91 31.81
N LEU A 536 -28.44 9.91 30.76
CA LEU A 536 -28.33 10.89 29.67
C LEU A 536 -28.55 12.32 30.16
N GLU A 537 -29.30 12.50 31.25
CA GLU A 537 -29.52 13.81 31.87
C GLU A 537 -28.27 14.35 32.58
N SER A 538 -27.45 13.48 33.21
CA SER A 538 -26.18 13.90 33.79
C SER A 538 -25.14 14.17 32.71
N VAL A 539 -25.13 13.35 31.65
CA VAL A 539 -24.31 13.57 30.45
C VAL A 539 -24.66 14.89 29.75
N ALA A 540 -25.96 15.20 29.61
CA ALA A 540 -26.43 16.45 29.01
C ALA A 540 -25.94 17.68 29.79
N ARG A 541 -25.50 17.56 31.05
CA ARG A 541 -24.99 18.68 31.85
C ARG A 541 -23.47 18.83 31.82
N MET A 542 -22.75 17.91 31.20
CA MET A 542 -21.28 17.92 31.15
C MET A 542 -20.70 19.11 30.38
N SER A 543 -19.70 19.75 30.97
CA SER A 543 -18.82 20.71 30.29
C SER A 543 -17.71 20.01 29.51
N ILE A 544 -16.95 20.78 28.72
CA ILE A 544 -15.74 20.26 28.07
C ILE A 544 -14.70 19.81 29.11
N ASP A 545 -14.59 20.50 30.24
CA ASP A 545 -13.66 20.15 31.33
C ASP A 545 -14.03 18.79 31.95
N ASP A 546 -15.33 18.50 32.08
CA ASP A 546 -15.81 17.21 32.56
C ASP A 546 -15.42 16.08 31.60
N VAL A 547 -15.57 16.28 30.29
CA VAL A 547 -15.15 15.29 29.28
C VAL A 547 -13.63 15.09 29.27
N MET A 548 -12.85 16.15 29.47
CA MET A 548 -11.40 16.05 29.60
C MET A 548 -10.99 15.27 30.87
N SER A 549 -11.73 15.45 31.97
CA SER A 549 -11.47 14.76 33.24
C SER A 549 -11.70 13.24 33.18
N LEU A 550 -12.43 12.74 32.16
CA LEU A 550 -12.65 11.32 31.94
C LEU A 550 -11.42 10.55 31.43
N GLY A 551 -10.27 11.21 31.24
CA GLY A 551 -9.06 10.58 30.71
C GLY A 551 -9.12 10.31 29.20
N ILE A 552 -10.00 10.99 28.48
CA ILE A 552 -10.12 10.91 27.03
C ILE A 552 -9.01 11.78 26.43
N SER A 553 -7.89 11.18 26.02
CA SER A 553 -6.73 11.93 25.50
C SER A 553 -6.88 12.42 24.06
N LEU A 554 -7.75 11.77 23.28
CA LEU A 554 -7.97 12.11 21.87
C LEU A 554 -8.94 13.28 21.75
N VAL A 555 -8.44 14.43 21.28
CA VAL A 555 -9.24 15.67 21.16
C VAL A 555 -10.42 15.52 20.20
N GLY A 556 -10.27 14.76 19.11
CA GLY A 556 -11.39 14.47 18.20
C GLY A 556 -12.51 13.67 18.87
N HIS A 557 -12.17 12.76 19.78
CA HIS A 557 -13.16 12.05 20.59
C HIS A 557 -13.84 12.98 21.60
N GLN A 558 -13.08 13.84 22.27
CA GLN A 558 -13.65 14.87 23.17
C GLN A 558 -14.65 15.75 22.41
N LYS A 559 -14.28 16.25 21.22
CA LYS A 559 -15.14 17.07 20.36
C LYS A 559 -16.39 16.32 19.91
N LYS A 560 -16.25 15.06 19.46
CA LYS A 560 -17.38 14.22 19.03
C LYS A 560 -18.40 14.00 20.16
N ILE A 561 -17.90 13.69 21.35
CA ILE A 561 -18.70 13.52 22.56
C ILE A 561 -19.40 14.85 22.90
N MET A 562 -18.67 15.97 22.91
CA MET A 562 -19.24 17.27 23.25
C MET A 562 -20.26 17.79 22.24
N SER A 563 -20.04 17.59 20.94
CA SER A 563 -21.01 17.95 19.90
C SER A 563 -22.29 17.11 20.03
N SER A 564 -22.16 15.82 20.36
CA SER A 564 -23.31 14.98 20.66
C SER A 564 -24.06 15.45 21.92
N ILE A 565 -23.35 15.83 22.99
CA ILE A 565 -23.93 16.43 24.20
C ILE A 565 -24.68 17.73 23.88
N GLN A 566 -24.12 18.60 23.02
CA GLN A 566 -24.79 19.82 22.58
C GLN A 566 -26.06 19.54 21.79
N THR A 567 -26.04 18.52 20.92
CA THR A 567 -27.22 18.10 20.16
C THR A 567 -28.30 17.53 21.09
N MET A 568 -27.88 16.70 22.06
CA MET A 568 -28.74 16.15 23.11
C MET A 568 -29.40 17.27 23.94
N ARG A 569 -28.63 18.30 24.34
CA ARG A 569 -29.16 19.50 25.03
C ARG A 569 -30.23 20.21 24.22
N ALA A 570 -29.95 20.45 22.94
CA ALA A 570 -30.86 21.16 22.05
C ALA A 570 -32.20 20.43 21.92
N GLN A 571 -32.19 19.10 21.80
CA GLN A 571 -33.41 18.29 21.74
C GLN A 571 -34.15 18.23 23.10
N MET A 572 -33.44 18.10 24.21
CA MET A 572 -34.05 18.07 25.55
C MET A 572 -34.72 19.40 25.91
N LEU A 573 -34.16 20.54 25.48
CA LEU A 573 -34.77 21.86 25.65
C LEU A 573 -36.06 22.00 24.82
N HIS A 574 -36.10 21.42 23.62
CA HIS A 574 -37.25 21.49 22.73
C HIS A 574 -38.47 20.72 23.27
N LEU A 575 -38.24 19.64 24.03
CA LEU A 575 -39.27 18.85 24.71
C LEU A 575 -39.84 19.54 25.96
N HIS A 576 -39.01 20.30 26.69
CA HIS A 576 -39.45 21.06 27.87
C HIS A 576 -40.15 22.38 27.50
N GLY A 577 -39.97 22.90 26.29
CA GLY A 577 -40.65 24.11 25.80
C GLY A 577 -42.10 23.91 25.34
N THR A 578 -42.57 22.68 25.16
CA THR A 578 -43.93 22.34 24.69
C THR A 578 -44.89 21.91 25.81
N GLY A 579 -44.45 21.93 27.07
CA GLY A 579 -45.26 21.54 28.23
C GLY A 579 -45.58 22.71 29.15
N VAL A 580 -46.88 23.01 29.28
CA VAL A 580 -47.56 23.85 30.29
C VAL A 580 -47.68 25.36 29.97
N GLN A 581 -48.80 25.72 29.34
CA GLN A 581 -49.65 26.80 29.86
C GLN A 581 -50.96 26.17 30.34
N VAL A 582 -51.39 26.62 31.52
CA VAL A 582 -52.53 26.16 32.34
C VAL A 582 -53.85 26.15 31.58
#